data_AF-A0A527G2G6-F1
#
_entry.id   AF-A0A527G2G6-F1
#
_cell.length_a   1.000
_cell.length_b   1.000
_cell.length_c   1.000
_cell.angle_alpha   90.00
_cell.angle_beta   90.00
_cell.angle_gamma   90.00
#
_symmetry.space_group_name_H-M   'P 1'
#
loop_
_entity.id
_entity.type
_entity.pdbx_description
1 polymer ?
#
loop_
_entity_poly.entity_id
_entity_poly.type
_entity_poly.pdbx_seq_one_letter_code
_entity_poly.pdbx_strand_id
1 'polypeptide(L)'
;NYTDQGWQMYQPIYDGLVAFRKAEGMDGFTIVPDLAEALPQVSNDGKTFTFKLRKGIKFSSGQDLGVKDVVASFQRIFKVSGPTSGTFYAGIVGADKCLADTKSCTLEG
;
A
#
# COMPACT_ATOMS: atom_id res chain seq x y z
N ASN A 1 -3.62 14.62 -3.45
CA ASN A 1 -3.11 15.69 -4.32
C ASN A 1 -1.86 15.14 -5.01
N TYR A 2 -1.81 15.10 -6.35
CA TYR A 2 -0.72 14.44 -7.10
C TYR A 2 0.33 15.43 -7.61
N THR A 3 0.40 16.63 -7.04
CA THR A 3 1.49 17.57 -7.34
C THR A 3 2.77 17.15 -6.62
N ASP A 4 3.91 17.59 -7.15
CA ASP A 4 5.23 17.33 -6.55
C ASP A 4 5.29 17.82 -5.09
N GLN A 5 4.69 18.97 -4.80
CA GLN A 5 4.63 19.51 -3.43
C GLN A 5 3.81 18.61 -2.50
N GLY A 6 2.74 17.99 -3.01
CA GLY A 6 1.98 17.00 -2.25
C GLY A 6 2.83 15.77 -1.91
N TRP A 7 3.63 15.30 -2.88
CA TRP A 7 4.53 14.17 -2.70
C TRP A 7 5.64 14.46 -1.67
N GLN A 8 6.20 15.66 -1.69
CA GLN A 8 7.17 16.12 -0.68
C GLN A 8 6.61 16.08 0.74
N MET A 9 5.31 16.30 0.91
CA MET A 9 4.65 16.16 2.22
C MET A 9 4.37 14.71 2.58
N TYR A 10 3.96 13.86 1.63
CA TYR A 10 3.55 12.49 1.93
C TYR A 10 4.71 11.54 2.22
N GLN A 11 5.82 11.65 1.49
CA GLN A 11 7.00 10.79 1.66
C GLN A 11 7.60 10.77 3.09
N PRO A 12 7.64 11.88 3.85
CA PRO A 12 8.13 11.84 5.22
C PRO A 12 7.10 11.42 6.28
N ILE A 13 5.81 11.30 5.94
CA ILE A 13 4.73 11.03 6.93
C ILE A 13 4.00 9.70 6.71
N TYR A 14 4.16 9.06 5.55
CA TYR A 14 3.56 7.77 5.23
C TYR A 14 4.63 6.78 4.78
N ASP A 15 4.63 5.61 5.42
CA ASP A 15 5.48 4.48 5.06
C ASP A 15 4.69 3.43 4.25
N GLY A 16 5.39 2.72 3.38
CA GLY A 16 4.83 1.66 2.55
C GLY A 16 5.17 0.26 3.08
N LEU A 17 4.58 -0.80 2.52
CA LEU A 17 5.10 -2.15 2.78
C LEU A 17 6.56 -2.29 2.28
N VAL A 18 6.84 -1.64 1.16
CA VAL A 18 8.16 -1.48 0.55
C VAL A 18 8.36 -0.02 0.18
N ALA A 19 9.61 0.37 -0.06
CA ALA A 19 9.99 1.69 -0.50
C ALA A 19 11.06 1.63 -1.59
N PHE A 20 11.32 2.75 -2.24
CA PHE A 20 12.53 2.93 -3.03
C PHE A 20 13.70 3.27 -2.11
N ARG A 21 14.88 2.72 -2.41
CA ARG A 21 16.11 3.03 -1.69
C ARG A 21 16.38 4.54 -1.79
N LYS A 22 16.63 5.20 -0.66
CA LYS A 22 17.03 6.62 -0.62
C LYS A 22 18.51 6.73 -1.00
N ALA A 23 18.79 6.65 -2.31
CA ALA A 23 20.13 6.69 -2.89
C ALA A 23 20.13 7.49 -4.19
N GLU A 24 21.29 7.99 -4.59
CA GLU A 24 21.47 8.72 -5.85
C GLU A 24 21.53 7.78 -7.06
N GLY A 25 21.18 8.31 -8.24
CA GLY A 25 21.29 7.58 -9.50
C GLY A 25 20.39 6.35 -9.58
N MET A 26 20.87 5.32 -10.29
CA MET A 26 20.10 4.09 -10.56
C MET A 26 19.73 3.32 -9.28
N ASP A 27 20.53 3.44 -8.22
CA ASP A 27 20.28 2.78 -6.95
C ASP A 27 18.98 3.25 -6.31
N GLY A 28 18.56 4.49 -6.60
CA GLY A 28 17.29 5.06 -6.17
C GLY A 28 16.06 4.32 -6.69
N PHE A 29 16.19 3.51 -7.74
CA PHE A 29 15.09 2.69 -8.27
C PHE A 29 15.03 1.29 -7.63
N THR A 30 15.95 0.97 -6.72
CA THR A 30 15.95 -0.32 -6.02
C THR A 30 14.81 -0.36 -5.01
N ILE A 31 13.93 -1.36 -5.13
CA ILE A 31 12.87 -1.62 -4.14
C ILE A 31 13.50 -2.31 -2.92
N VAL A 32 13.22 -1.77 -1.73
CA VAL A 32 13.69 -2.28 -0.44
C VAL A 32 12.53 -2.45 0.54
N PRO A 33 12.64 -3.33 1.55
CA PRO A 33 11.63 -3.46 2.59
C PRO A 33 11.51 -2.18 3.41
N ASP A 34 10.28 -1.82 3.79
CA ASP A 34 9.98 -0.70 4.68
C ASP A 34 9.18 -1.23 5.89
N LEU A 35 7.85 -1.11 5.92
CA LEU A 35 7.02 -1.73 6.97
C LEU A 35 7.08 -3.27 6.96
N ALA A 36 7.42 -3.88 5.82
CA ALA A 36 7.67 -5.32 5.73
C ALA A 36 9.08 -5.70 6.24
N GLU A 37 9.20 -6.89 6.82
CA GLU A 37 10.49 -7.43 7.27
C GLU A 37 11.44 -7.72 6.09
N ALA A 38 10.88 -8.09 4.93
CA ALA A 38 11.60 -8.45 3.71
C ALA A 38 10.73 -8.15 2.47
N LEU A 39 11.30 -8.30 1.27
CA LEU A 39 10.52 -8.33 0.03
C LEU A 39 9.51 -9.48 0.08
N PRO A 40 8.35 -9.34 -0.60
CA PRO A 40 7.27 -10.31 -0.48
C PRO A 40 7.67 -11.68 -1.02
N GLN A 41 7.12 -12.73 -0.43
CA GLN A 41 7.06 -14.02 -1.10
C GLN A 41 6.06 -13.91 -2.25
N VAL A 42 6.53 -14.21 -3.47
CA VAL A 42 5.71 -14.17 -4.68
C VAL A 42 5.30 -15.59 -5.07
N SER A 43 4.02 -15.79 -5.36
CA SER A 43 3.44 -17.07 -5.78
C SER A 43 2.30 -16.86 -6.79
N ASN A 44 1.68 -17.96 -7.24
CA ASN A 44 0.57 -17.94 -8.19
C ASN A 44 0.92 -17.15 -9.47
N ASP A 45 2.05 -17.49 -10.09
CA ASP A 45 2.55 -16.85 -11.31
C ASP A 45 2.64 -15.32 -11.22
N GLY A 46 3.05 -14.81 -10.06
CA GLY A 46 3.20 -13.37 -9.84
C GLY A 46 1.89 -12.65 -9.50
N LYS A 47 0.82 -13.38 -9.16
CA LYS A 47 -0.48 -12.80 -8.79
C LYS A 47 -0.72 -12.74 -7.29
N THR A 48 0.13 -13.38 -6.49
CA THR A 48 0.00 -13.37 -5.03
C THR A 48 1.31 -12.95 -4.38
N PHE A 49 1.24 -11.87 -3.60
CA PHE A 49 2.36 -11.30 -2.86
C PHE A 49 2.06 -11.39 -1.36
N THR A 50 2.88 -12.12 -0.61
CA THR A 50 2.73 -12.28 0.82
C THR A 50 3.82 -11.49 1.55
N PHE A 51 3.39 -10.54 2.38
CA PHE A 51 4.26 -9.70 3.19
C PHE A 51 4.16 -10.09 4.66
N LYS A 52 5.31 -10.07 5.35
CA LYS A 52 5.37 -10.17 6.81
C LYS A 52 5.70 -8.80 7.38
N LEU A 53 4.84 -8.27 8.24
CA LEU A 53 5.04 -6.96 8.87
C LEU A 53 6.11 -7.03 9.97
N ARG A 54 6.92 -5.98 10.07
CA ARG A 54 7.79 -5.77 11.22
C ARG A 54 6.94 -5.61 12.49
N LYS A 55 7.46 -6.13 13.61
CA LYS A 55 6.82 -6.00 14.92
C LYS A 55 7.27 -4.72 15.63
N GLY A 56 6.39 -4.18 16.48
CA GLY A 56 6.69 -3.04 17.34
C GLY A 56 6.70 -1.67 16.64
N ILE A 57 6.28 -1.61 15.37
CA ILE A 57 6.05 -0.32 14.69
C ILE A 57 4.80 0.33 15.26
N LYS A 58 4.89 1.63 15.52
CA LYS A 58 3.81 2.45 16.04
C LYS A 58 3.54 3.62 15.12
N PHE A 59 2.27 3.98 15.01
CA PHE A 59 1.87 5.27 14.47
C PHE A 59 2.36 6.40 15.40
N SER A 60 2.40 7.63 14.90
CA SER A 60 2.73 8.82 15.70
C SER A 60 1.80 9.05 16.89
N SER A 61 0.60 8.46 16.87
CA SER A 61 -0.35 8.43 18.00
C SER A 61 0.04 7.46 19.11
N GLY A 62 1.05 6.60 18.91
CA GLY A 62 1.46 5.53 19.82
C GLY A 62 0.73 4.19 19.61
N GLN A 63 -0.32 4.15 18.78
CA GLN A 63 -1.01 2.91 18.42
C GLN A 63 -0.06 1.97 17.65
N ASP A 64 -0.09 0.68 17.96
CA ASP A 64 0.63 -0.33 17.18
C ASP A 64 0.05 -0.48 15.77
N LEU A 65 0.94 -0.59 14.78
CA LEU A 65 0.61 -0.96 13.42
C LEU A 65 0.34 -2.46 13.33
N GLY A 66 -0.76 -2.85 12.68
CA GLY A 66 -1.09 -4.24 12.39
C GLY A 66 -1.60 -4.48 10.98
N VAL A 67 -1.85 -5.76 10.67
CA VAL A 67 -2.36 -6.20 9.34
C VAL A 67 -3.68 -5.52 8.98
N LYS A 68 -4.55 -5.27 9.98
CA LYS A 68 -5.85 -4.61 9.77
C LYS A 68 -5.69 -3.18 9.23
N ASP A 69 -4.63 -2.46 9.58
CA ASP A 69 -4.37 -1.10 9.10
C ASP A 69 -3.92 -1.09 7.63
N VAL A 70 -3.16 -2.12 7.22
CA VAL A 70 -2.79 -2.36 5.82
C VAL A 70 -4.04 -2.67 5.00
N VAL A 71 -4.89 -3.58 5.47
CA VAL A 71 -6.18 -3.91 4.82
C VAL A 71 -7.06 -2.67 4.71
N ALA A 72 -7.19 -1.89 5.78
CA ALA A 72 -7.96 -0.66 5.78
C ALA A 72 -7.44 0.35 4.76
N SER A 73 -6.11 0.47 4.58
CA SER A 73 -5.50 1.32 3.56
C SER A 73 -5.89 0.92 2.14
N PHE A 74 -5.87 -0.38 1.81
CA PHE A 74 -6.29 -0.86 0.49
C PHE A 74 -7.78 -0.67 0.24
N GLN A 75 -8.64 -0.99 1.21
CA GLN A 75 -10.08 -0.75 1.09
C GLN A 75 -10.41 0.74 0.95
N ARG A 76 -9.66 1.60 1.65
CA ARG A 76 -9.86 3.06 1.62
C ARG A 76 -9.66 3.65 0.21
N ILE A 77 -8.75 3.09 -0.60
CA ILE A 77 -8.52 3.53 -1.99
C ILE A 77 -9.83 3.51 -2.79
N PHE A 78 -10.62 2.45 -2.63
CA PHE A 78 -11.93 2.29 -3.28
C PHE A 78 -13.02 3.09 -2.58
N LYS A 79 -13.09 3.06 -1.24
CA LYS A 79 -14.12 3.78 -0.46
C LYS A 79 -14.13 5.29 -0.74
N VAL A 80 -12.96 5.89 -0.96
CA VAL A 80 -12.84 7.32 -1.30
C VAL A 80 -12.94 7.57 -2.81
N SER A 81 -13.01 6.52 -3.63
CA SER A 81 -13.17 6.62 -5.08
C SER A 81 -12.12 7.54 -5.73
N GLY A 82 -10.86 7.42 -5.29
CA GLY A 82 -9.76 8.19 -5.85
C GLY A 82 -9.45 7.80 -7.29
N PRO A 83 -8.78 8.65 -8.08
CA PRO A 83 -8.50 8.39 -9.50
C PRO A 83 -7.62 7.15 -9.76
N THR A 84 -6.95 6.63 -8.72
CA THR A 84 -6.12 5.42 -8.80
C THR A 84 -6.89 4.12 -8.56
N SER A 85 -8.10 4.17 -8.02
CA SER A 85 -8.89 2.98 -7.66
C SER A 85 -9.15 2.07 -8.88
N GLY A 86 -9.63 2.64 -9.98
CA GLY A 86 -9.91 1.91 -11.23
C GLY A 86 -8.72 1.76 -12.18
N THR A 87 -7.59 2.42 -11.91
CA THR A 87 -6.43 2.42 -12.82
C THR A 87 -5.28 1.58 -12.28
N PHE A 88 -4.82 1.83 -11.06
CA PHE A 88 -3.70 1.12 -10.45
C PHE A 88 -4.14 -0.13 -9.68
N TYR A 89 -5.33 -0.09 -9.08
CA TYR A 89 -5.76 -1.11 -8.12
C TYR A 89 -6.87 -2.04 -8.65
N ALA A 90 -7.34 -1.86 -9.88
CA ALA A 90 -8.41 -2.66 -10.46
C ALA A 90 -8.07 -4.15 -10.65
N GLY A 91 -6.78 -4.52 -10.65
CA GLY A 91 -6.33 -5.91 -10.77
C GLY A 91 -6.40 -6.70 -9.45
N ILE A 92 -6.73 -6.07 -8.32
CA ILE A 92 -6.88 -6.76 -7.04
C ILE A 92 -8.19 -7.57 -7.05
N VAL A 93 -8.13 -8.81 -6.57
CA VAL A 93 -9.33 -9.65 -6.39
C VAL A 93 -10.39 -8.92 -5.55
N GLY A 94 -11.63 -8.85 -6.05
CA GLY A 94 -12.74 -8.11 -5.43
C GLY A 94 -12.78 -6.60 -5.74
N ALA A 95 -11.81 -6.06 -6.51
CA ALA A 95 -11.80 -4.65 -6.88
C ALA A 95 -13.00 -4.26 -7.76
N ASP A 96 -13.48 -5.15 -8.63
CA ASP A 96 -14.67 -4.95 -9.46
C ASP A 96 -15.93 -4.68 -8.61
N LYS A 97 -16.15 -5.48 -7.57
CA LYS A 97 -17.24 -5.28 -6.61
C LYS A 97 -17.07 -3.96 -5.86
N CYS A 98 -15.85 -3.66 -5.42
CA CYS A 98 -15.53 -2.40 -4.73
C CYS A 98 -15.70 -1.15 -5.61
N LEU A 99 -15.48 -1.25 -6.92
CA LEU A 99 -15.70 -0.15 -7.86
C LEU A 99 -17.19 0.04 -8.15
N ALA A 100 -17.99 -1.04 -8.13
CA ALA A 100 -19.44 -0.98 -8.29
C ALA A 100 -20.16 -0.45 -7.03
N ASP A 101 -19.69 -0.84 -5.83
CA ASP A 101 -20.19 -0.33 -4.54
C ASP A 101 -19.03 0.06 -3.62
N THR A 102 -18.62 1.32 -3.72
CA THR A 102 -17.47 1.85 -2.98
C THR A 102 -17.69 1.84 -1.47
N LYS A 103 -18.94 1.98 -0.98
CA LYS A 103 -19.22 2.12 0.46
C LYS A 103 -19.09 0.79 1.19
N SER A 104 -19.46 -0.32 0.55
CA SER A 104 -19.39 -1.66 1.12
C SER A 104 -18.07 -2.38 0.85
N CYS A 105 -17.09 -1.72 0.22
CA CYS A 105 -15.85 -2.37 -0.19
C CYS A 105 -15.11 -3.09 0.95
N THR A 106 -15.00 -4.42 0.82
CA THR A 106 -14.20 -5.30 1.69
C THR A 106 -12.98 -5.89 0.99
N LEU A 107 -12.91 -5.83 -0.35
CA LEU A 107 -11.96 -6.56 -1.21
C LEU A 107 -12.05 -8.08 -1.03
N GLU A 108 -13.24 -8.59 -0.69
CA GLU A 108 -13.52 -10.02 -0.71
C GLU A 108 -13.84 -10.46 -2.15
N GLY A 109 -13.21 -11.55 -2.58
CA GLY A 109 -13.42 -12.15 -3.90
C GLY A 109 -13.58 -13.66 -3.82
#